data_AF-A0A8I1MIM6-F1
#
_entry.id   AF-A0A8I1MIM6-F1
#
_cell.length_a   1.000
_cell.length_b   1.000
_cell.length_c   1.000
_cell.angle_alpha   90.00
_cell.angle_beta   90.00
_cell.angle_gamma   90.00
#
_symmetry.space_group_name_H-M   'P 1'
#
loop_
_entity.id
_entity.type
_entity.pdbx_description
1 polymer ?
#
loop_
_entity_poly.entity_id
_entity_poly.type
_entity_poly.pdbx_seq_one_letter_code
_entity_poly.pdbx_strand_id
1 'polypeptide(L)'
;MRKNSKVHEKKAKVIPFFKTGEEYFEKALKAYQYKDLYKAKRYLQRASELDRDEPLILYQLATILNDLGEYKESNELLLHIINDLDSTMVNCYYVIANNFAHLGLFQEAYKYVQCYLEEDETGELLEEAEELEDLLSIDLESDEEYEEDALILKQEQAKQLLQDAQFEKAIQLLEEIIRDYPEFWSAYNNLALAHFYLNETHKAIGLLDEVLEKNPGNLHALCNQLVFHYYGHNQNVVNYLIQQLSCVYPLSLEHQYKLGSTFALVGEYKLAYGWLKSLYKKGFQADSSFHYWLSYAAYHVGFEQFAKDIWKNVGDSGSMVKLEAPWQFNEKNNRRFYSEIDVVAQEKCESTHIHDQLYSLYMAKKLPDKERLLLLEKIKPSIHTSSLLDEVYTYVWQNKQHIMFEIADLIQAEIEAEVEAAGIIQFWFNIYVELNNIQAAEWHHVNVNGWASAATYCYQKQKQQAVSQEKVAQLYSISLSTVRKYVKIVNNLLK
;
A
#
# COMPACT_ATOMS: atom_id res chain seq x y z
N MET A 1 53.65 -46.59 -41.42
CA MET A 1 52.86 -45.36 -41.17
C MET A 1 51.56 -45.50 -41.97
N ARG A 2 50.33 -45.38 -41.49
CA ARG A 2 49.71 -45.00 -40.20
C ARG A 2 48.48 -45.91 -39.99
N LYS A 3 48.19 -46.26 -38.74
CA LYS A 3 47.06 -47.08 -38.30
C LYS A 3 45.76 -46.27 -38.29
N ASN A 4 44.68 -46.96 -38.65
CA ASN A 4 43.28 -46.53 -38.58
C ASN A 4 42.90 -45.93 -37.22
N SER A 5 42.46 -44.67 -37.25
CA SER A 5 41.78 -44.00 -36.14
C SER A 5 40.31 -44.44 -36.09
N LYS A 6 39.97 -45.34 -35.17
CA LYS A 6 38.57 -45.62 -34.82
C LYS A 6 38.04 -44.46 -33.97
N VAL A 7 37.16 -43.64 -34.55
CA VAL A 7 36.37 -42.65 -33.82
C VAL A 7 35.31 -43.41 -33.03
N HIS A 8 35.42 -43.38 -31.70
CA HIS A 8 34.35 -43.85 -30.82
C HIS A 8 33.24 -42.80 -30.83
N GLU A 9 32.12 -43.10 -31.50
CA GLU A 9 30.88 -42.35 -31.33
C GLU A 9 30.38 -42.56 -29.88
N LYS A 10 30.70 -41.61 -29.00
CA LYS A 10 29.97 -41.47 -27.74
C LYS A 10 28.56 -41.00 -28.08
N LYS A 11 27.60 -41.94 -28.13
CA LYS A 11 26.17 -41.58 -28.13
C LYS A 11 25.90 -40.75 -26.87
N ALA A 12 25.64 -39.46 -27.04
CA ALA A 12 25.22 -38.60 -25.96
C ALA A 12 23.88 -39.13 -25.41
N LYS A 13 23.81 -39.34 -24.09
CA LYS A 13 22.57 -39.72 -23.40
C LYS A 13 21.67 -38.47 -23.41
N VAL A 14 20.65 -38.47 -24.26
CA VAL A 14 19.63 -37.42 -24.26
C VAL A 14 18.79 -37.62 -23.00
N ILE A 15 18.98 -36.73 -22.03
CA ILE A 15 18.13 -36.66 -20.83
C ILE A 15 16.98 -35.71 -21.20
N PRO A 16 15.72 -36.14 -21.14
CA PRO A 16 14.58 -35.25 -21.35
C PRO A 16 14.69 -34.06 -20.41
N PHE A 17 14.59 -32.84 -20.93
CA PHE A 17 14.70 -31.61 -20.14
C PHE A 17 13.37 -31.20 -19.48
N PHE A 18 12.28 -31.89 -19.80
CA PHE A 18 10.97 -31.66 -19.19
C PHE A 18 10.86 -32.50 -17.92
N LYS A 19 10.92 -31.83 -16.77
CA LYS A 19 10.69 -32.46 -15.47
C LYS A 19 9.21 -32.78 -15.33
N THR A 20 8.87 -34.03 -15.03
CA THR A 20 7.50 -34.50 -14.73
C THR A 20 7.06 -34.05 -13.34
N GLY A 21 5.76 -34.08 -13.03
CA GLY A 21 5.28 -33.79 -11.68
C GLY A 21 5.81 -34.79 -10.65
N GLU A 22 5.94 -36.07 -11.03
CA GLU A 22 6.62 -37.12 -10.24
C GLU A 22 8.06 -36.73 -9.83
N GLU A 23 8.85 -36.14 -10.73
CA GLU A 23 10.20 -35.67 -10.39
C GLU A 23 10.21 -34.47 -9.43
N TYR A 24 9.15 -33.64 -9.43
CA TYR A 24 9.00 -32.54 -8.49
C TYR A 24 8.51 -33.06 -7.14
N PHE A 25 7.62 -34.03 -7.13
CA PHE A 25 7.17 -34.75 -5.94
C PHE A 25 8.36 -35.39 -5.19
N GLU A 26 9.23 -36.13 -5.89
CA GLU A 26 10.44 -36.68 -5.26
C GLU A 26 11.38 -35.60 -4.66
N LYS A 27 11.50 -34.45 -5.34
CA LYS A 27 12.31 -33.34 -4.85
C LYS A 27 11.69 -32.71 -3.61
N ALA A 28 10.35 -32.66 -3.55
CA ALA A 28 9.63 -32.20 -2.38
C ALA A 28 9.86 -33.14 -1.19
N LEU A 29 9.73 -34.46 -1.37
CA LEU A 29 9.99 -35.42 -0.30
C LEU A 29 11.43 -35.32 0.23
N LYS A 30 12.42 -35.13 -0.67
CA LYS A 30 13.81 -34.87 -0.25
C LYS A 30 13.94 -33.58 0.54
N ALA A 31 13.32 -32.48 0.09
CA ALA A 31 13.35 -31.20 0.80
C ALA A 31 12.68 -31.31 2.19
N TYR A 32 11.56 -32.03 2.27
CA TYR A 32 10.85 -32.33 3.51
C TYR A 32 11.71 -33.11 4.49
N GLN A 33 12.42 -34.15 4.03
CA GLN A 33 13.38 -34.90 4.85
C GLN A 33 14.52 -34.02 5.42
N TYR A 34 14.94 -32.99 4.67
CA TYR A 34 15.90 -31.99 5.14
C TYR A 34 15.28 -30.88 6.00
N LYS A 35 13.99 -30.99 6.35
CA LYS A 35 13.20 -29.97 7.09
C LYS A 35 13.12 -28.61 6.40
N ASP A 36 13.30 -28.57 5.09
CA ASP A 36 13.13 -27.35 4.28
C ASP A 36 11.69 -27.28 3.75
N LEU A 37 10.76 -26.96 4.65
CA LEU A 37 9.30 -26.98 4.40
C LEU A 37 8.90 -26.02 3.27
N TYR A 38 9.46 -24.81 3.22
CA TYR A 38 9.16 -23.84 2.15
C TYR A 38 9.57 -24.34 0.77
N LYS A 39 10.73 -25.01 0.67
CA LYS A 39 11.19 -25.58 -0.59
C LYS A 39 10.36 -26.80 -0.98
N ALA A 40 9.95 -27.61 -0.01
CA ALA A 40 9.05 -28.72 -0.23
C ALA A 40 7.68 -28.25 -0.73
N LYS A 41 7.07 -27.24 -0.10
CA LYS A 41 5.84 -26.55 -0.55
C LYS A 41 5.95 -26.12 -2.01
N ARG A 42 7.01 -25.38 -2.37
CA ARG A 42 7.24 -24.91 -3.76
C ARG A 42 7.34 -26.05 -4.77
N TYR A 43 7.99 -27.15 -4.41
CA TYR A 43 8.10 -28.31 -5.31
C TYR A 43 6.76 -29.04 -5.46
N LEU A 44 5.97 -29.18 -4.40
CA LEU A 44 4.63 -29.78 -4.48
C LEU A 44 3.63 -28.91 -5.24
N GLN A 45 3.65 -27.60 -5.03
CA GLN A 45 2.86 -26.66 -5.85
C GLN A 45 3.20 -26.81 -7.33
N ARG A 46 4.48 -26.95 -7.66
CA ARG A 46 4.89 -27.19 -9.05
C ARG A 46 4.48 -28.57 -9.55
N ALA A 47 4.45 -29.58 -8.68
CA ALA A 47 3.99 -30.92 -9.03
C ALA A 47 2.48 -30.91 -9.31
N SER A 48 1.66 -30.26 -8.48
CA SER A 48 0.21 -30.17 -8.67
C SER A 48 -0.19 -29.34 -9.90
N GLU A 49 0.62 -28.34 -10.29
CA GLU A 49 0.42 -27.61 -11.55
C GLU A 49 0.62 -28.50 -12.80
N LEU A 50 1.50 -29.49 -12.72
CA LEU A 50 1.86 -30.39 -13.82
C LEU A 50 0.91 -31.59 -13.88
N ASP A 51 0.68 -32.22 -12.73
CA ASP A 51 -0.19 -33.36 -12.54
C ASP A 51 -1.41 -32.89 -11.72
N ARG A 52 -2.34 -32.22 -12.42
CA ARG A 52 -3.56 -31.68 -11.80
C ARG A 52 -4.42 -32.79 -11.22
N ASP A 53 -5.04 -32.50 -10.09
CA ASP A 53 -6.07 -33.32 -9.46
C ASP A 53 -5.58 -34.72 -9.04
N GLU A 54 -4.26 -34.92 -8.89
CA GLU A 54 -3.68 -36.13 -8.30
C GLU A 54 -3.79 -36.07 -6.76
N PRO A 55 -4.65 -36.90 -6.12
CA PRO A 55 -5.00 -36.76 -4.71
C PRO A 55 -3.80 -36.84 -3.77
N LEU A 56 -2.84 -37.72 -4.06
CA LEU A 56 -1.66 -37.91 -3.21
C LEU A 56 -0.75 -36.68 -3.18
N ILE A 57 -0.60 -35.98 -4.32
CA ILE A 57 0.22 -34.76 -4.38
C ILE A 57 -0.46 -33.65 -3.58
N LEU A 58 -1.77 -33.51 -3.71
CA LEU A 58 -2.55 -32.52 -2.98
C LEU A 58 -2.55 -32.80 -1.47
N TYR A 59 -2.70 -34.06 -1.07
CA TYR A 59 -2.63 -34.47 0.33
C TYR A 59 -1.26 -34.13 0.94
N GLN A 60 -0.16 -34.46 0.24
CA GLN A 60 1.19 -34.12 0.71
C GLN A 60 1.44 -32.61 0.73
N LEU A 61 0.82 -31.85 -0.18
CA LEU A 61 0.90 -30.39 -0.14
C LEU A 61 0.15 -29.85 1.09
N ALA A 62 -1.03 -30.39 1.37
CA ALA A 62 -1.85 -30.01 2.52
C ALA A 62 -1.17 -30.33 3.86
N THR A 63 -0.48 -31.46 3.99
CA THR A 63 0.29 -31.77 5.21
C THR A 63 1.44 -30.80 5.43
N ILE A 64 2.18 -30.43 4.37
CA ILE A 64 3.23 -29.39 4.48
C ILE A 64 2.64 -28.02 4.81
N LEU A 65 1.45 -27.69 4.29
CA LEU A 65 0.73 -26.47 4.66
C LEU A 65 0.33 -26.47 6.14
N ASN A 66 -0.17 -27.60 6.66
CA ASN A 66 -0.44 -27.78 8.10
C ASN A 66 0.84 -27.53 8.93
N ASP A 67 1.97 -28.16 8.57
CA ASP A 67 3.25 -27.98 9.26
C ASP A 67 3.78 -26.53 9.25
N LEU A 68 3.41 -25.76 8.22
CA LEU A 68 3.75 -24.35 8.08
C LEU A 68 2.78 -23.42 8.82
N GLY A 69 1.70 -23.95 9.40
CA GLY A 69 0.62 -23.19 10.05
C GLY A 69 -0.38 -22.59 9.06
N GLU A 70 -0.34 -23.00 7.79
CA GLU A 70 -1.22 -22.53 6.72
C GLU A 70 -2.51 -23.38 6.66
N TYR A 71 -3.20 -23.47 7.80
CA TYR A 71 -4.30 -24.40 8.04
C TYR A 71 -5.49 -24.24 7.08
N LYS A 72 -5.79 -23.01 6.65
CA LYS A 72 -6.90 -22.73 5.71
C LYS A 72 -6.63 -23.28 4.31
N GLU A 73 -5.47 -22.96 3.73
CA GLU A 73 -5.04 -23.50 2.42
C GLU A 73 -4.97 -25.03 2.47
N SER A 74 -4.50 -25.58 3.59
CA SER A 74 -4.50 -27.02 3.84
C SER A 74 -5.93 -27.60 3.80
N ASN A 75 -6.88 -27.01 4.54
CA ASN A 75 -8.27 -27.45 4.58
C ASN A 75 -8.95 -27.36 3.20
N GLU A 76 -8.71 -26.30 2.42
CA GLU A 76 -9.28 -26.19 1.06
C GLU A 76 -8.85 -27.37 0.18
N LEU A 77 -7.56 -27.74 0.22
CA LEU A 77 -7.06 -28.89 -0.54
C LEU A 77 -7.63 -30.21 -0.03
N LEU A 78 -7.67 -30.42 1.28
CA LEU A 78 -8.16 -31.66 1.87
C LEU A 78 -9.66 -31.86 1.63
N LEU A 79 -10.46 -30.78 1.74
CA LEU A 79 -11.88 -30.80 1.41
C LEU A 79 -12.11 -31.07 -0.07
N HIS A 80 -11.29 -30.51 -0.96
CA HIS A 80 -11.37 -30.82 -2.38
C HIS A 80 -11.07 -32.31 -2.66
N ILE A 81 -10.07 -32.89 -1.98
CA ILE A 81 -9.75 -34.32 -2.11
C ILE A 81 -10.96 -35.18 -1.74
N ILE A 82 -11.52 -35.01 -0.52
CA ILE A 82 -12.58 -35.90 -0.04
C ILE A 82 -13.91 -35.73 -0.79
N ASN A 83 -14.20 -34.53 -1.29
CA ASN A 83 -15.48 -34.22 -1.94
C ASN A 83 -15.47 -34.51 -3.44
N ASP A 84 -14.35 -34.25 -4.13
CA ASP A 84 -14.32 -34.22 -5.60
C ASP A 84 -13.38 -35.27 -6.23
N LEU A 85 -12.37 -35.76 -5.49
CA LEU A 85 -11.31 -36.59 -6.08
C LEU A 85 -11.29 -38.03 -5.54
N ASP A 86 -11.10 -38.20 -4.24
CA ASP A 86 -11.00 -39.49 -3.59
C ASP A 86 -11.56 -39.44 -2.16
N SER A 87 -12.82 -39.86 -2.02
CA SER A 87 -13.51 -39.95 -0.73
C SER A 87 -12.98 -41.06 0.17
N THR A 88 -12.08 -41.93 -0.32
CA THR A 88 -11.50 -43.04 0.46
C THR A 88 -10.22 -42.64 1.20
N MET A 89 -9.72 -41.41 1.01
CA MET A 89 -8.56 -40.89 1.73
C MET A 89 -8.94 -40.44 3.15
N VAL A 90 -9.26 -41.40 4.02
CA VAL A 90 -9.77 -41.17 5.38
C VAL A 90 -8.82 -40.30 6.22
N ASN A 91 -7.49 -40.42 6.02
CA ASN A 91 -6.49 -39.58 6.69
C ASN A 91 -6.71 -38.06 6.49
N CYS A 92 -7.43 -37.64 5.44
CA CYS A 92 -7.78 -36.24 5.26
C CYS A 92 -8.64 -35.70 6.42
N TYR A 93 -9.57 -36.51 6.95
CA TYR A 93 -10.43 -36.11 8.06
C TYR A 93 -9.62 -35.74 9.31
N TYR A 94 -8.61 -36.54 9.66
CA TYR A 94 -7.72 -36.25 10.78
C TYR A 94 -6.92 -34.94 10.58
N VAL A 95 -6.33 -34.73 9.40
CA VAL A 95 -5.57 -33.50 9.13
C VAL A 95 -6.49 -32.27 9.15
N ILE A 96 -7.71 -32.38 8.63
CA ILE A 96 -8.73 -31.32 8.72
C ILE A 96 -9.10 -31.03 10.18
N ALA A 97 -9.31 -32.06 10.99
CA ALA A 97 -9.61 -31.92 12.42
C ALA A 97 -8.50 -31.17 13.16
N ASN A 98 -7.25 -31.59 12.94
CA ASN A 98 -6.07 -30.96 13.54
C ASN A 98 -5.93 -29.48 13.11
N ASN A 99 -6.15 -29.20 11.83
CA ASN A 99 -6.18 -27.82 11.31
C ASN A 99 -7.25 -26.98 12.00
N PHE A 100 -8.48 -27.49 12.16
CA PHE A 100 -9.56 -26.77 12.83
C PHE A 100 -9.26 -26.53 14.31
N ALA A 101 -8.69 -27.51 15.01
CA ALA A 101 -8.27 -27.34 16.41
C ALA A 101 -7.22 -26.23 16.54
N HIS A 102 -6.25 -26.16 15.63
CA HIS A 102 -5.27 -25.07 15.61
C HIS A 102 -5.87 -23.69 15.25
N LEU A 103 -6.96 -23.67 14.49
CA LEU A 103 -7.72 -22.45 14.21
C LEU A 103 -8.63 -22.04 15.38
N GLY A 104 -8.73 -22.87 16.43
CA GLY A 104 -9.63 -22.67 17.56
C GLY A 104 -11.09 -22.98 17.24
N LEU A 105 -11.36 -23.71 16.14
CA LEU A 105 -12.69 -24.15 15.72
C LEU A 105 -12.93 -25.57 16.24
N PHE A 106 -13.10 -25.70 17.55
CA PHE A 106 -13.06 -26.99 18.25
C PHE A 106 -14.21 -27.90 17.86
N GLN A 107 -15.37 -27.36 17.50
CA GLN A 107 -16.54 -28.16 17.10
C GLN A 107 -16.38 -28.78 15.73
N GLU A 108 -15.90 -27.99 14.76
CA GLU A 108 -15.55 -28.53 13.45
C GLU A 108 -14.42 -29.55 13.61
N ALA A 109 -13.41 -29.25 14.42
CA ALA A 109 -12.34 -30.20 14.72
C ALA A 109 -12.89 -31.54 15.24
N TYR A 110 -13.80 -31.49 16.20
CA TYR A 110 -14.44 -32.67 16.79
C TYR A 110 -15.27 -33.44 15.77
N LYS A 111 -16.07 -32.77 14.95
CA LYS A 111 -16.83 -33.44 13.89
C LYS A 111 -15.93 -34.19 12.91
N TYR A 112 -14.83 -33.57 12.48
CA TYR A 112 -13.90 -34.20 11.54
C TYR A 112 -13.09 -35.33 12.18
N VAL A 113 -12.73 -35.24 13.47
CA VAL A 113 -12.05 -36.34 14.18
C VAL A 113 -12.98 -37.53 14.37
N GLN A 114 -14.27 -37.30 14.63
CA GLN A 114 -15.29 -38.36 14.66
C GLN A 114 -15.44 -39.05 13.30
N CYS A 115 -15.48 -38.30 12.19
CA CYS A 115 -15.51 -38.90 10.85
C CYS A 115 -14.30 -39.79 10.58
N TYR A 116 -13.11 -39.43 11.08
CA TYR A 116 -11.93 -40.30 10.97
C TYR A 116 -12.10 -41.59 11.78
N LEU A 117 -12.51 -41.48 13.05
CA LEU A 117 -12.68 -42.61 13.98
C LEU A 117 -13.79 -43.59 13.55
N GLU A 118 -14.84 -43.09 12.88
CA GLU A 118 -15.92 -43.92 12.32
C GLU A 118 -15.49 -44.73 11.09
N GLU A 119 -14.57 -44.19 10.28
CA GLU A 119 -14.19 -44.77 8.99
C GLU A 119 -12.90 -45.62 9.05
N ASP A 120 -11.99 -45.36 10.01
CA ASP A 120 -10.73 -46.11 10.15
C ASP A 120 -10.44 -46.58 11.59
N GLU A 121 -11.04 -47.73 11.96
CA GLU A 121 -10.89 -48.38 13.27
C GLU A 121 -9.50 -49.01 13.53
N THR A 122 -8.59 -49.01 12.54
CA THR A 122 -7.25 -49.61 12.66
C THR A 122 -6.14 -48.76 12.03
N GLY A 123 -6.42 -47.48 11.80
CA GLY A 123 -5.56 -46.56 11.07
C GLY A 123 -4.24 -46.26 11.78
N GLU A 124 -3.24 -45.83 11.01
CA GLU A 124 -1.93 -45.42 11.56
C GLU A 124 -2.02 -44.20 12.49
N LEU A 125 -3.08 -43.39 12.36
CA LEU A 125 -3.30 -42.16 13.15
C LEU A 125 -4.39 -42.35 14.23
N LEU A 126 -4.78 -43.59 14.54
CA LEU A 126 -5.87 -43.89 15.47
C LEU A 126 -5.58 -43.35 16.88
N GLU A 127 -4.39 -43.61 17.41
CA GLU A 127 -4.00 -43.16 18.77
C GLU A 127 -4.00 -41.63 18.84
N GLU A 128 -3.46 -40.96 17.83
CA GLU A 128 -3.45 -39.49 17.77
C GLU A 128 -4.86 -38.90 17.60
N ALA A 129 -5.75 -39.58 16.88
CA ALA A 129 -7.14 -39.16 16.70
C ALA A 129 -7.95 -39.31 18.00
N GLU A 130 -7.77 -40.42 18.74
CA GLU A 130 -8.38 -40.62 20.06
C GLU A 130 -7.88 -39.57 21.06
N GLU A 131 -6.58 -39.27 21.09
CA GLU A 131 -6.01 -38.22 21.94
C GLU A 131 -6.59 -36.83 21.60
N LEU A 132 -6.76 -36.53 20.31
CA LEU A 132 -7.36 -35.28 19.86
C LEU A 132 -8.87 -35.21 20.22
N GLU A 133 -9.60 -36.31 20.05
CA GLU A 133 -11.02 -36.39 20.48
C GLU A 133 -11.16 -36.13 21.98
N ASP A 134 -10.34 -36.80 22.80
CA ASP A 134 -10.33 -36.62 24.25
C ASP A 134 -10.03 -35.17 24.63
N LEU A 135 -9.04 -34.54 23.99
CA LEU A 135 -8.69 -33.14 24.23
C LEU A 135 -9.87 -32.21 23.90
N LEU A 136 -10.50 -32.40 22.74
CA LEU A 136 -11.62 -31.57 22.29
C LEU A 136 -12.89 -31.80 23.13
N SER A 137 -13.09 -33.03 23.64
CA SER A 137 -14.26 -33.40 24.44
C SER A 137 -14.35 -32.67 25.78
N ILE A 138 -13.22 -32.22 26.33
CA ILE A 138 -13.14 -31.53 27.62
C ILE A 138 -13.76 -30.12 27.54
N ASP A 139 -13.70 -29.49 26.38
CA ASP A 139 -14.11 -28.08 26.19
C ASP A 139 -15.56 -27.96 25.66
N LEU A 140 -16.06 -28.97 24.93
CA LEU A 140 -17.39 -29.00 24.27
C LEU A 140 -18.64 -29.06 25.19
N GLU A 141 -18.49 -29.00 26.51
CA GLU A 141 -19.61 -29.10 27.46
C GLU A 141 -20.48 -27.81 27.56
N SER A 142 -20.14 -26.72 26.85
CA SER A 142 -20.83 -25.43 26.95
C SER A 142 -21.48 -24.95 25.64
N ASP A 143 -22.74 -24.48 25.73
CA ASP A 143 -23.45 -23.81 24.63
C ASP A 143 -22.75 -22.50 24.19
N GLU A 144 -21.92 -21.90 25.07
CA GLU A 144 -21.19 -20.66 24.79
C GLU A 144 -20.11 -20.86 23.70
N GLU A 145 -19.53 -22.05 23.58
CA GLU A 145 -18.47 -22.33 22.60
C GLU A 145 -19.03 -22.55 21.17
N TYR A 146 -20.28 -23.02 21.05
CA TYR A 146 -21.01 -23.07 19.75
C TYR A 146 -21.15 -21.68 19.13
N GLU A 147 -21.35 -20.68 19.97
CA GLU A 147 -21.49 -19.29 19.56
C GLU A 147 -20.15 -18.67 19.16
N GLU A 148 -19.04 -19.03 19.84
CA GLU A 148 -17.70 -18.53 19.53
C GLU A 148 -17.15 -19.07 18.19
N ASP A 149 -17.26 -20.38 17.93
CA ASP A 149 -16.83 -20.99 16.66
C ASP A 149 -17.58 -20.41 15.46
N ALA A 150 -18.90 -20.28 15.61
CA ALA A 150 -19.75 -19.67 14.59
C ALA A 150 -19.38 -18.20 14.34
N LEU A 151 -19.04 -17.44 15.39
CA LEU A 151 -18.60 -16.05 15.26
C LEU A 151 -17.27 -15.94 14.51
N ILE A 152 -16.29 -16.79 14.81
CA ILE A 152 -14.98 -16.82 14.12
C ILE A 152 -15.18 -17.06 12.62
N LEU A 153 -16.00 -18.07 12.26
CA LEU A 153 -16.30 -18.39 10.87
C LEU A 153 -17.01 -17.23 10.16
N LYS A 154 -18.05 -16.65 10.77
CA LYS A 154 -18.78 -15.50 10.19
C LYS A 154 -17.85 -14.29 10.02
N GLN A 155 -16.97 -14.02 10.97
CA GLN A 155 -16.00 -12.92 10.88
C GLN A 155 -15.03 -13.12 9.71
N GLU A 156 -14.49 -14.32 9.55
CA GLU A 156 -13.56 -14.62 8.47
C GLU A 156 -14.24 -14.55 7.11
N GLN A 157 -15.45 -15.09 6.99
CA GLN A 157 -16.27 -14.98 5.79
C GLN A 157 -16.55 -13.51 5.44
N ALA A 158 -16.87 -12.66 6.42
CA ALA A 158 -17.06 -11.23 6.20
C ALA A 158 -15.79 -10.54 5.68
N LYS A 159 -14.61 -10.89 6.21
CA LYS A 159 -13.32 -10.38 5.72
C LYS A 159 -13.06 -10.81 4.27
N GLN A 160 -13.34 -12.06 3.93
CA GLN A 160 -13.19 -12.58 2.57
C GLN A 160 -14.12 -11.85 1.59
N LEU A 161 -15.38 -11.65 1.95
CA LEU A 161 -16.33 -10.89 1.13
C LEU A 161 -15.87 -9.45 0.86
N LEU A 162 -15.21 -8.81 1.84
CA LEU A 162 -14.60 -7.48 1.63
C LEU A 162 -13.42 -7.53 0.65
N GLN A 163 -12.56 -8.55 0.74
CA GLN A 163 -11.42 -8.72 -0.18
C GLN A 163 -11.89 -9.00 -1.61
N ASP A 164 -12.96 -9.78 -1.76
CA ASP A 164 -13.58 -10.11 -3.05
C ASP A 164 -14.45 -8.97 -3.61
N ALA A 165 -14.47 -7.82 -2.94
CA ALA A 165 -15.29 -6.66 -3.26
C ALA A 165 -16.81 -6.92 -3.32
N GLN A 166 -17.29 -7.94 -2.60
CA GLN A 166 -18.71 -8.27 -2.44
C GLN A 166 -19.31 -7.51 -1.24
N PHE A 167 -19.28 -6.18 -1.31
CA PHE A 167 -19.56 -5.30 -0.17
C PHE A 167 -20.98 -5.44 0.39
N GLU A 168 -22.00 -5.62 -0.46
CA GLU A 168 -23.40 -5.74 -0.01
C GLU A 168 -23.64 -7.01 0.80
N LYS A 169 -23.01 -8.13 0.41
CA LYS A 169 -23.09 -9.38 1.18
C LYS A 169 -22.31 -9.27 2.49
N ALA A 170 -21.15 -8.62 2.46
CA ALA A 170 -20.37 -8.35 3.67
C ALA A 170 -21.19 -7.54 4.68
N ILE A 171 -21.90 -6.49 4.22
CA ILE A 171 -22.80 -5.68 5.06
C ILE A 171 -23.86 -6.56 5.73
N GLN A 172 -24.58 -7.38 4.97
CA GLN A 172 -25.63 -8.25 5.53
C GLN A 172 -25.09 -9.17 6.63
N LEU A 173 -23.94 -9.81 6.39
CA LEU A 173 -23.32 -10.71 7.35
C LEU A 173 -22.80 -9.95 8.59
N LEU A 174 -22.22 -8.77 8.40
CA LEU A 174 -21.71 -7.94 9.50
C LEU A 174 -22.84 -7.35 10.36
N GLU A 175 -23.96 -6.98 9.75
CA GLU A 175 -25.17 -6.55 10.47
C GLU A 175 -25.79 -7.70 11.28
N GLU A 176 -25.76 -8.93 10.76
CA GLU A 176 -26.13 -10.13 11.51
C GLU A 176 -25.20 -10.35 12.71
N ILE A 177 -23.88 -10.31 12.51
CA ILE A 177 -22.90 -10.44 13.60
C ILE A 177 -23.13 -9.38 14.66
N ILE A 178 -23.39 -8.13 14.28
CA ILE A 178 -23.63 -7.03 15.24
C ILE A 178 -24.93 -7.23 16.01
N ARG A 179 -25.99 -7.73 15.36
CA ARG A 179 -27.26 -8.00 16.03
C ARG A 179 -27.10 -9.09 17.09
N ASP A 180 -26.34 -10.12 16.77
CA ASP A 180 -26.13 -11.28 17.63
C ASP A 180 -25.07 -10.94 18.72
N TYR A 181 -24.06 -10.13 18.39
CA TYR A 181 -22.96 -9.70 19.28
C TYR A 181 -22.73 -8.17 19.22
N PRO A 182 -23.54 -7.37 19.95
CA PRO A 182 -23.51 -5.90 19.85
C PRO A 182 -22.20 -5.23 20.30
N GLU A 183 -21.36 -5.90 21.09
CA GLU A 183 -20.07 -5.36 21.55
C GLU A 183 -18.88 -5.84 20.71
N PHE A 184 -19.12 -6.57 19.61
CA PHE A 184 -18.07 -7.08 18.75
C PHE A 184 -17.53 -6.02 17.78
N TRP A 185 -16.69 -5.12 18.30
CA TRP A 185 -16.18 -3.95 17.58
C TRP A 185 -15.47 -4.24 16.25
N SER A 186 -14.94 -5.45 16.05
CA SER A 186 -14.34 -5.86 14.78
C SER A 186 -15.37 -5.82 13.64
N ALA A 187 -16.61 -6.26 13.90
CA ALA A 187 -17.67 -6.22 12.90
C ALA A 187 -18.05 -4.78 12.52
N TYR A 188 -18.17 -3.87 13.49
CA TYR A 188 -18.41 -2.45 13.22
C TYR A 188 -17.31 -1.81 12.36
N ASN A 189 -16.04 -2.11 12.66
CA ASN A 189 -14.90 -1.61 11.90
C ASN A 189 -14.90 -2.10 10.44
N ASN A 190 -15.25 -3.37 10.23
CA ASN A 190 -15.35 -3.97 8.90
C ASN A 190 -16.61 -3.48 8.16
N LEU A 191 -17.71 -3.22 8.87
CA LEU A 191 -18.94 -2.67 8.31
C LEU A 191 -18.70 -1.24 7.82
N ALA A 192 -17.98 -0.44 8.59
CA ALA A 192 -17.56 0.90 8.19
C ALA A 192 -16.68 0.86 6.92
N LEU A 193 -15.78 -0.12 6.79
CA LEU A 193 -15.00 -0.31 5.55
C LEU A 193 -15.91 -0.65 4.35
N ALA A 194 -16.89 -1.54 4.53
CA ALA A 194 -17.85 -1.89 3.48
C ALA A 194 -18.61 -0.66 2.97
N HIS A 195 -19.17 0.14 3.89
CA HIS A 195 -19.85 1.39 3.54
C HIS A 195 -18.93 2.41 2.88
N PHE A 196 -17.67 2.51 3.33
CA PHE A 196 -16.70 3.39 2.71
C PHE A 196 -16.41 3.00 1.25
N TYR A 197 -16.24 1.71 0.95
CA TYR A 197 -16.05 1.23 -0.43
C TYR A 197 -17.26 1.46 -1.33
N LEU A 198 -18.48 1.54 -0.75
CA LEU A 198 -19.70 1.93 -1.46
C LEU A 198 -19.89 3.45 -1.57
N ASN A 199 -18.87 4.25 -1.24
CA ASN A 199 -18.91 5.72 -1.18
C ASN A 199 -19.94 6.29 -0.18
N GLU A 200 -20.38 5.50 0.80
CA GLU A 200 -21.27 5.94 1.87
C GLU A 200 -20.47 6.49 3.06
N THR A 201 -19.53 7.41 2.79
CA THR A 201 -18.51 7.88 3.74
C THR A 201 -19.12 8.43 5.03
N HIS A 202 -20.26 9.11 4.98
CA HIS A 202 -20.93 9.62 6.18
C HIS A 202 -21.41 8.51 7.12
N LYS A 203 -21.96 7.41 6.57
CA LYS A 203 -22.38 6.26 7.39
C LYS A 203 -21.16 5.56 7.98
N ALA A 204 -20.12 5.37 7.16
CA ALA A 204 -18.87 4.76 7.59
C ALA A 204 -18.23 5.51 8.77
N ILE A 205 -18.14 6.85 8.70
CA ILE A 205 -17.61 7.67 9.79
C ILE A 205 -18.51 7.57 11.04
N GLY A 206 -19.84 7.64 10.87
CA GLY A 206 -20.77 7.53 12.00
C GLY A 206 -20.66 6.22 12.77
N LEU A 207 -20.45 5.09 12.07
CA LEU A 207 -20.17 3.80 12.71
C LEU A 207 -18.87 3.82 13.52
N LEU A 208 -17.81 4.43 12.99
CA LEU A 208 -16.54 4.54 13.72
C LEU A 208 -16.63 5.49 14.91
N ASP A 209 -17.42 6.55 14.81
CA ASP A 209 -17.70 7.45 15.93
C ASP A 209 -18.41 6.71 17.07
N GLU A 210 -19.38 5.84 16.76
CA GLU A 210 -20.04 4.97 17.75
C GLU A 210 -19.03 4.02 18.44
N VAL A 211 -18.17 3.37 17.65
CA VAL A 211 -17.11 2.50 18.19
C VAL A 211 -16.19 3.29 19.11
N LEU A 212 -15.78 4.50 18.74
CA LEU A 212 -14.83 5.31 19.50
C LEU A 212 -15.46 5.99 20.72
N GLU A 213 -16.77 6.21 20.72
CA GLU A 213 -17.49 6.67 21.91
C GLU A 213 -17.44 5.61 23.03
N LYS A 214 -17.61 4.33 22.66
CA LYS A 214 -17.61 3.21 23.61
C LYS A 214 -16.22 2.65 23.89
N ASN A 215 -15.33 2.68 22.89
CA ASN A 215 -13.98 2.19 22.94
C ASN A 215 -12.99 3.20 22.31
N PRO A 216 -12.62 4.27 23.05
CA PRO A 216 -11.78 5.34 22.52
C PRO A 216 -10.38 4.90 22.07
N GLY A 217 -9.90 3.76 22.56
CA GLY A 217 -8.59 3.18 22.23
C GLY A 217 -8.62 2.20 21.05
N ASN A 218 -9.76 2.03 20.36
CA ASN A 218 -9.89 1.07 19.28
C ASN A 218 -8.98 1.47 18.09
N LEU A 219 -7.84 0.79 17.97
CA LEU A 219 -6.82 1.10 16.96
C LEU A 219 -7.35 0.95 15.53
N HIS A 220 -8.17 -0.07 15.28
CA HIS A 220 -8.76 -0.31 13.96
C HIS A 220 -9.68 0.84 13.55
N ALA A 221 -10.52 1.32 14.46
CA ALA A 221 -11.40 2.46 14.20
C ALA A 221 -10.60 3.74 13.91
N LEU A 222 -9.60 4.05 14.73
CA LEU A 222 -8.73 5.23 14.52
C LEU A 222 -7.98 5.17 13.18
N CYS A 223 -7.46 3.99 12.81
CA CYS A 223 -6.79 3.80 11.53
C CYS A 223 -7.77 3.95 10.35
N ASN A 224 -8.96 3.38 10.45
CA ASN A 224 -9.98 3.51 9.40
C ASN A 224 -10.47 4.96 9.27
N GLN A 225 -10.70 5.68 10.37
CA GLN A 225 -11.03 7.11 10.35
C GLN A 225 -9.93 7.93 9.66
N LEU A 226 -8.66 7.65 9.96
CA LEU A 226 -7.53 8.32 9.31
C LEU A 226 -7.58 8.14 7.78
N VAL A 227 -7.80 6.91 7.31
CA VAL A 227 -7.95 6.62 5.87
C VAL A 227 -9.15 7.34 5.26
N PHE A 228 -10.31 7.30 5.92
CA PHE A 228 -11.54 7.91 5.40
C PHE A 228 -11.41 9.43 5.29
N HIS A 229 -10.83 10.08 6.31
CA HIS A 229 -10.59 11.52 6.29
C HIS A 229 -9.48 11.93 5.32
N TYR A 230 -8.49 11.06 5.07
CA TYR A 230 -7.47 11.27 4.05
C TYR A 230 -8.08 11.35 2.65
N TYR A 231 -8.89 10.36 2.26
CA TYR A 231 -9.60 10.40 0.98
C TYR A 231 -10.71 11.45 0.92
N GLY A 232 -11.29 11.82 2.07
CA GLY A 232 -12.23 12.94 2.20
C GLY A 232 -11.56 14.32 2.23
N HIS A 233 -10.24 14.42 2.02
CA HIS A 233 -9.45 15.65 1.99
C HIS A 233 -9.56 16.53 3.26
N ASN A 234 -9.81 15.92 4.43
CA ASN A 234 -10.02 16.64 5.67
C ASN A 234 -8.71 16.76 6.48
N GLN A 235 -7.77 17.56 5.98
CA GLN A 235 -6.36 17.57 6.42
C GLN A 235 -6.17 17.86 7.91
N ASN A 236 -7.04 18.67 8.53
CA ASN A 236 -6.93 18.97 9.96
C ASN A 236 -7.12 17.72 10.83
N VAL A 237 -8.11 16.89 10.49
CA VAL A 237 -8.40 15.64 11.20
C VAL A 237 -7.30 14.61 10.92
N VAL A 238 -6.84 14.53 9.67
CA VAL A 238 -5.73 13.66 9.26
C VAL A 238 -4.47 13.96 10.08
N ASN A 239 -4.06 15.23 10.16
CA ASN A 239 -2.86 15.63 10.92
C ASN A 239 -3.00 15.30 12.40
N TYR A 240 -4.20 15.52 12.98
CA TYR A 240 -4.48 15.19 14.37
C TYR A 240 -4.37 13.68 14.63
N LEU A 241 -5.00 12.86 13.79
CA LEU A 241 -4.97 11.40 13.91
C LEU A 241 -3.57 10.83 13.70
N ILE A 242 -2.79 11.34 12.74
CA ILE A 242 -1.38 10.98 12.56
C ILE A 242 -0.59 11.25 13.83
N GLN A 243 -0.76 12.44 14.43
CA GLN A 243 -0.06 12.79 15.66
C GLN A 243 -0.42 11.84 16.81
N GLN A 244 -1.71 11.53 16.99
CA GLN A 244 -2.16 10.58 18.02
C GLN A 244 -1.56 9.18 17.78
N LEU A 245 -1.75 8.64 16.57
CA LEU A 245 -1.32 7.28 16.20
C LEU A 245 0.20 7.12 16.21
N SER A 246 0.97 8.19 15.96
CA SER A 246 2.44 8.15 15.99
C SER A 246 3.02 7.84 17.38
N CYS A 247 2.23 8.07 18.43
CA CYS A 247 2.60 7.81 19.82
C CYS A 247 2.10 6.45 20.33
N VAL A 248 1.36 5.68 19.51
CA VAL A 248 0.81 4.38 19.89
C VAL A 248 1.81 3.27 19.55
N TYR A 249 2.08 2.38 20.51
CA TYR A 249 2.99 1.24 20.34
C TYR A 249 2.26 -0.08 20.60
N PRO A 250 1.60 -0.67 19.58
CA PRO A 250 0.84 -1.90 19.76
C PRO A 250 1.74 -3.11 20.05
N LEU A 251 1.29 -4.01 20.92
CA LEU A 251 1.99 -5.28 21.20
C LEU A 251 1.72 -6.34 20.12
N SER A 252 0.46 -6.44 19.67
CA SER A 252 0.05 -7.39 18.63
C SER A 252 0.71 -7.09 17.28
N LEU A 253 1.17 -8.15 16.60
CA LEU A 253 1.76 -8.06 15.26
C LEU A 253 0.75 -7.58 14.21
N GLU A 254 -0.52 -8.00 14.34
CA GLU A 254 -1.62 -7.55 13.48
C GLU A 254 -1.83 -6.04 13.60
N HIS A 255 -1.87 -5.52 14.84
CA HIS A 255 -2.00 -4.09 15.08
C HIS A 255 -0.80 -3.29 14.58
N GLN A 256 0.42 -3.83 14.72
CA GLN A 256 1.62 -3.22 14.15
C GLN A 256 1.52 -3.15 12.62
N TYR A 257 0.99 -4.20 11.98
CA TYR A 257 0.81 -4.23 10.54
C TYR A 257 -0.27 -3.25 10.08
N LYS A 258 -1.43 -3.22 10.75
CA LYS A 258 -2.51 -2.27 10.49
C LYS A 258 -2.02 -0.83 10.59
N LEU A 259 -1.26 -0.51 11.63
CA LEU A 259 -0.69 0.82 11.83
C LEU A 259 0.33 1.18 10.73
N GLY A 260 1.25 0.25 10.43
CA GLY A 260 2.27 0.44 9.39
C GLY A 260 1.69 0.62 7.99
N SER A 261 0.73 -0.23 7.60
CA SER A 261 0.02 -0.13 6.31
C SER A 261 -0.82 1.13 6.20
N THR A 262 -1.49 1.54 7.29
CA THR A 262 -2.26 2.79 7.34
C THR A 262 -1.36 4.01 7.11
N PHE A 263 -0.22 4.08 7.78
CA PHE A 263 0.75 5.16 7.54
C PHE A 263 1.29 5.14 6.10
N ALA A 264 1.52 3.95 5.53
CA ALA A 264 1.99 3.84 4.15
C ALA A 264 0.94 4.40 3.17
N LEU A 265 -0.34 4.08 3.40
CA LEU A 265 -1.47 4.50 2.59
C LEU A 265 -1.65 6.03 2.60
N VAL A 266 -1.54 6.68 3.76
CA VAL A 266 -1.70 8.15 3.87
C VAL A 266 -0.43 8.94 3.55
N GLY A 267 0.66 8.28 3.15
CA GLY A 267 1.90 8.92 2.73
C GLY A 267 2.93 9.19 3.84
N GLU A 268 2.70 8.72 5.06
CA GLU A 268 3.62 8.83 6.19
C GLU A 268 4.70 7.73 6.15
N TYR A 269 5.48 7.71 5.07
CA TYR A 269 6.37 6.61 4.72
C TYR A 269 7.45 6.31 5.77
N LYS A 270 7.92 7.32 6.50
CA LYS A 270 8.93 7.14 7.56
C LYS A 270 8.37 6.34 8.73
N LEU A 271 7.15 6.66 9.18
CA LEU A 271 6.46 5.93 10.26
C LEU A 271 6.09 4.53 9.78
N ALA A 272 5.55 4.42 8.57
CA ALA A 272 5.22 3.16 7.93
C ALA A 272 6.42 2.21 7.85
N TYR A 273 7.55 2.69 7.32
CA TYR A 273 8.76 1.90 7.19
C TYR A 273 9.29 1.43 8.56
N GLY A 274 9.23 2.25 9.59
CA GLY A 274 9.62 1.87 10.95
C GLY A 274 8.88 0.62 11.45
N TRP A 275 7.56 0.63 11.33
CA TRP A 275 6.71 -0.50 11.74
C TRP A 275 6.90 -1.73 10.86
N LEU A 276 6.76 -1.57 9.54
CA LEU A 276 6.84 -2.68 8.60
C LEU A 276 8.23 -3.34 8.60
N LYS A 277 9.31 -2.54 8.74
CA LYS A 277 10.68 -3.08 8.83
C LYS A 277 10.91 -3.85 10.14
N SER A 278 10.32 -3.39 11.24
CA SER A 278 10.38 -4.10 12.53
C SER A 278 9.70 -5.46 12.44
N LEU A 279 8.49 -5.52 11.86
CA LEU A 279 7.75 -6.76 11.61
C LEU A 279 8.53 -7.72 10.72
N TYR A 280 9.08 -7.22 9.61
CA TYR A 280 9.90 -8.01 8.70
C TYR A 280 11.10 -8.67 9.41
N LYS A 281 11.77 -7.96 10.32
CA LYS A 281 12.90 -8.51 11.07
C LYS A 281 12.50 -9.60 12.07
N LYS A 282 11.26 -9.59 12.56
CA LYS A 282 10.73 -10.59 13.48
C LYS A 282 10.23 -11.86 12.77
N GLY A 283 10.32 -11.92 11.44
CA GLY A 283 9.83 -13.07 10.67
C GLY A 283 8.30 -13.11 10.57
N PHE A 284 7.64 -11.96 10.58
CA PHE A 284 6.19 -11.87 10.37
C PHE A 284 5.79 -12.58 9.07
N GLN A 285 4.81 -13.49 9.13
CA GLN A 285 4.28 -14.18 7.96
C GLN A 285 3.61 -13.14 7.05
N ALA A 286 4.29 -12.82 5.95
CA ALA A 286 3.99 -11.69 5.11
C ALA A 286 3.25 -12.15 3.84
N ASP A 287 2.06 -11.61 3.63
CA ASP A 287 1.33 -11.73 2.36
C ASP A 287 1.92 -10.78 1.30
N SER A 288 1.40 -10.87 0.08
CA SER A 288 1.77 -9.97 -1.02
C SER A 288 1.57 -8.49 -0.65
N SER A 289 0.49 -8.17 0.07
CA SER A 289 0.14 -6.81 0.51
C SER A 289 1.18 -6.24 1.48
N PHE A 290 1.68 -7.04 2.41
CA PHE A 290 2.73 -6.65 3.34
C PHE A 290 4.02 -6.29 2.60
N HIS A 291 4.44 -7.16 1.67
CA HIS A 291 5.64 -6.91 0.87
C HIS A 291 5.48 -5.66 0.00
N TYR A 292 4.27 -5.43 -0.52
CA TYR A 292 3.94 -4.22 -1.30
C TYR A 292 4.16 -2.98 -0.45
N TRP A 293 3.51 -2.88 0.71
CA TRP A 293 3.62 -1.70 1.58
C TRP A 293 5.02 -1.49 2.13
N LEU A 294 5.74 -2.56 2.48
CA LEU A 294 7.12 -2.47 2.94
C LEU A 294 8.06 -1.96 1.84
N SER A 295 7.92 -2.49 0.62
CA SER A 295 8.70 -2.02 -0.52
C SER A 295 8.39 -0.57 -0.85
N TYR A 296 7.10 -0.22 -0.91
CA TYR A 296 6.62 1.12 -1.20
C TYR A 296 7.16 2.15 -0.18
N ALA A 297 6.99 1.89 1.12
CA ALA A 297 7.50 2.76 2.17
C ALA A 297 9.04 2.83 2.15
N ALA A 298 9.74 1.72 1.94
CA ALA A 298 11.20 1.70 1.86
C ALA A 298 11.72 2.56 0.70
N TYR A 299 11.05 2.52 -0.46
CA TYR A 299 11.42 3.31 -1.62
C TYR A 299 11.32 4.81 -1.33
N HIS A 300 10.18 5.26 -0.79
CA HIS A 300 9.95 6.68 -0.48
C HIS A 300 10.83 7.23 0.66
N VAL A 301 11.36 6.35 1.52
CA VAL A 301 12.36 6.73 2.54
C VAL A 301 13.80 6.75 1.97
N GLY A 302 14.01 6.25 0.75
CA GLY A 302 15.31 6.25 0.05
C GLY A 302 16.08 4.93 0.11
N PHE A 303 15.49 3.85 0.64
CA PHE A 303 16.10 2.53 0.68
C PHE A 303 15.82 1.72 -0.60
N GLU A 304 16.20 2.25 -1.76
CA GLU A 304 15.81 1.71 -3.06
C GLU A 304 16.19 0.24 -3.28
N GLN A 305 17.42 -0.14 -2.93
CA GLN A 305 17.89 -1.51 -3.15
C GLN A 305 17.08 -2.50 -2.33
N PHE A 306 16.82 -2.15 -1.06
CA PHE A 306 15.98 -2.97 -0.18
C PHE A 306 14.54 -3.04 -0.71
N ALA A 307 13.98 -1.93 -1.18
CA ALA A 307 12.65 -1.90 -1.77
C ALA A 307 12.54 -2.85 -2.98
N LYS A 308 13.53 -2.81 -3.89
CA LYS A 308 13.60 -3.68 -5.08
C LYS A 308 13.73 -5.16 -4.71
N ASP A 309 14.46 -5.47 -3.65
CA ASP A 309 14.58 -6.86 -3.18
C ASP A 309 13.29 -7.39 -2.56
N ILE A 310 12.60 -6.58 -1.74
CA ILE A 310 11.30 -6.94 -1.16
C ILE A 310 10.22 -7.08 -2.23
N TRP A 311 10.25 -6.24 -3.27
CA TRP A 311 9.25 -6.27 -4.35
C TRP A 311 9.19 -7.60 -5.12
N LYS A 312 10.30 -8.35 -5.15
CA LYS A 312 10.34 -9.69 -5.76
C LYS A 312 9.35 -10.66 -5.10
N ASN A 313 8.94 -10.38 -3.86
CA ASN A 313 8.01 -11.19 -3.09
C ASN A 313 6.56 -10.69 -3.18
N VAL A 314 6.28 -9.58 -3.87
CA VAL A 314 4.91 -9.05 -4.01
C VAL A 314 4.04 -9.97 -4.87
N GLY A 315 4.66 -10.76 -5.77
CA GLY A 315 3.97 -11.68 -6.67
C GLY A 315 3.07 -10.95 -7.68
N ASP A 316 2.67 -11.64 -8.75
CA ASP A 316 1.53 -11.21 -9.55
C ASP A 316 0.27 -11.61 -8.77
N SER A 317 -0.08 -10.82 -7.75
CA SER A 317 -1.34 -11.01 -7.02
C SER A 317 -2.47 -10.97 -8.05
N GLY A 318 -3.17 -12.08 -8.28
CA GLY A 318 -4.19 -12.28 -9.31
C GLY A 318 -5.40 -11.33 -9.26
N SER A 319 -5.32 -10.23 -8.51
CA SER A 319 -6.23 -9.09 -8.56
C SER A 319 -6.24 -8.45 -9.95
N MET A 320 -7.41 -7.95 -10.37
CA MET A 320 -7.58 -7.24 -11.65
C MET A 320 -6.74 -5.95 -11.77
N VAL A 321 -6.12 -5.49 -10.68
CA VAL A 321 -5.26 -4.31 -10.65
C VAL A 321 -3.80 -4.75 -10.71
N LYS A 322 -3.14 -4.48 -11.83
CA LYS A 322 -1.70 -4.67 -11.98
C LYS A 322 -0.97 -3.68 -11.05
N LEU A 323 -0.45 -4.17 -9.92
CA LEU A 323 0.31 -3.35 -8.99
C LEU A 323 1.58 -2.84 -9.68
N GLU A 324 1.71 -1.52 -9.84
CA GLU A 324 2.91 -0.90 -10.40
C GLU A 324 3.95 -0.66 -9.29
N ALA A 325 5.22 -0.91 -9.62
CA ALA A 325 6.31 -0.69 -8.66
C ALA A 325 6.51 0.81 -8.39
N PRO A 326 6.87 1.21 -7.15
CA PRO A 326 6.97 2.63 -6.78
C PRO A 326 7.98 3.41 -7.64
N TRP A 327 9.02 2.75 -8.16
CA TRP A 327 9.98 3.37 -9.08
C TRP A 327 9.52 3.44 -10.53
N GLN A 328 8.42 2.79 -10.94
CA GLN A 328 7.90 2.90 -12.32
C GLN A 328 7.20 4.25 -12.55
N PHE A 329 6.51 4.78 -11.54
CA PHE A 329 6.00 6.15 -11.54
C PHE A 329 7.13 7.16 -11.68
N ASN A 330 8.21 6.97 -10.92
CA ASN A 330 9.40 7.78 -11.06
C ASN A 330 10.08 7.56 -12.42
N GLU A 331 10.25 6.36 -12.97
CA GLU A 331 10.93 6.19 -14.27
C GLU A 331 10.16 6.76 -15.48
N LYS A 332 8.82 6.69 -15.49
CA LYS A 332 7.99 7.26 -16.57
C LYS A 332 7.90 8.79 -16.48
N ASN A 333 7.78 9.36 -15.28
CA ASN A 333 7.75 10.82 -15.09
C ASN A 333 9.16 11.42 -15.14
N ASN A 334 10.16 10.84 -14.46
CA ASN A 334 11.54 11.33 -14.45
C ASN A 334 12.19 11.36 -15.84
N ARG A 335 11.90 10.40 -16.73
CA ARG A 335 12.50 10.42 -18.10
C ARG A 335 11.91 11.47 -19.02
N ARG A 336 10.66 11.92 -18.80
CA ARG A 336 10.01 12.98 -19.59
C ARG A 336 10.17 14.36 -18.94
N PHE A 337 10.03 14.42 -17.62
CA PHE A 337 10.01 15.63 -16.80
C PHE A 337 11.39 16.27 -16.58
N TYR A 338 12.45 15.48 -16.34
CA TYR A 338 13.80 16.04 -16.15
C TYR A 338 14.43 16.55 -17.45
N SER A 339 14.07 16.03 -18.63
CA SER A 339 14.80 16.43 -19.85
C SER A 339 14.47 17.83 -20.36
N GLU A 340 13.23 18.31 -20.22
CA GLU A 340 12.84 19.64 -20.72
C GLU A 340 12.90 20.72 -19.63
N ILE A 341 12.52 20.39 -18.40
CA ILE A 341 12.47 21.35 -17.29
C ILE A 341 13.87 21.60 -16.69
N ASP A 342 14.77 20.60 -16.66
CA ASP A 342 16.16 20.81 -16.25
C ASP A 342 16.89 21.74 -17.23
N VAL A 343 16.57 21.65 -18.53
CA VAL A 343 17.17 22.51 -19.56
C VAL A 343 16.72 23.95 -19.34
N VAL A 344 15.41 24.20 -19.19
CA VAL A 344 14.89 25.57 -18.97
C VAL A 344 15.41 26.16 -17.66
N ALA A 345 15.48 25.39 -16.58
CA ALA A 345 16.02 25.85 -15.31
C ALA A 345 17.52 26.16 -15.38
N GLN A 346 18.28 25.37 -16.14
CA GLN A 346 19.71 25.62 -16.39
C GLN A 346 19.95 26.81 -17.33
N GLU A 347 19.11 27.04 -18.34
CA GLU A 347 19.19 28.23 -19.19
C GLU A 347 18.86 29.49 -18.39
N LYS A 348 17.79 29.44 -17.58
CA LYS A 348 17.33 30.58 -16.79
C LYS A 348 18.23 30.93 -15.61
N CYS A 349 19.02 29.99 -15.10
CA CYS A 349 19.92 30.30 -13.99
C CYS A 349 21.06 31.25 -14.41
N GLU A 350 21.43 31.23 -15.69
CA GLU A 350 22.42 32.12 -16.31
C GLU A 350 21.80 33.45 -16.79
N SER A 351 20.48 33.61 -16.68
CA SER A 351 19.78 34.86 -17.02
C SER A 351 20.22 36.00 -16.11
N THR A 352 20.21 37.23 -16.64
CA THR A 352 20.42 38.46 -15.85
C THR A 352 19.14 38.92 -15.16
N HIS A 353 18.01 38.27 -15.43
CA HIS A 353 16.71 38.63 -14.87
C HIS A 353 16.46 37.87 -13.57
N ILE A 354 16.15 38.62 -12.50
CA ILE A 354 15.96 38.04 -11.15
C ILE A 354 14.82 37.02 -11.12
N HIS A 355 13.72 37.27 -11.83
CA HIS A 355 12.58 36.34 -11.85
C HIS A 355 12.91 34.98 -12.49
N ASP A 356 13.80 34.95 -13.49
CA ASP A 356 14.29 33.71 -14.10
C ASP A 356 15.15 32.91 -13.13
N GLN A 357 16.01 33.60 -12.38
CA GLN A 357 16.86 32.98 -11.36
C GLN A 357 16.03 32.47 -10.17
N LEU A 358 14.97 33.17 -9.77
CA LEU A 358 14.01 32.71 -8.78
C LEU A 358 13.27 31.45 -9.24
N TYR A 359 12.90 31.38 -10.52
CA TYR A 359 12.34 30.16 -11.12
C TYR A 359 13.33 29.00 -11.06
N SER A 360 14.60 29.22 -11.40
CA SER A 360 15.63 28.17 -11.29
C SER A 360 15.85 27.72 -9.84
N LEU A 361 15.79 28.63 -8.86
CA LEU A 361 15.85 28.31 -7.43
C LEU A 361 14.63 27.52 -6.95
N TYR A 362 13.44 27.82 -7.47
CA TYR A 362 12.23 27.01 -7.24
C TYR A 362 12.42 25.60 -7.80
N MET A 363 12.90 25.48 -9.04
CA MET A 363 13.13 24.19 -9.66
C MET A 363 14.19 23.38 -8.92
N ALA A 364 15.23 24.01 -8.39
CA ALA A 364 16.25 23.33 -7.59
C ALA A 364 15.67 22.56 -6.39
N LYS A 365 14.56 23.02 -5.80
CA LYS A 365 13.87 22.30 -4.70
C LYS A 365 13.13 21.04 -5.17
N LYS A 366 12.86 20.91 -6.47
CA LYS A 366 12.17 19.78 -7.08
C LYS A 366 13.14 18.75 -7.67
N LEU A 367 14.43 19.08 -7.76
CA LEU A 367 15.47 18.19 -8.28
C LEU A 367 15.99 17.22 -7.23
N PRO A 368 16.47 16.02 -7.63
CA PRO A 368 17.24 15.15 -6.74
C PRO A 368 18.50 15.84 -6.22
N ASP A 369 19.02 15.37 -5.08
CA ASP A 369 20.08 16.07 -4.33
C ASP A 369 21.33 16.41 -5.16
N LYS A 370 21.74 15.54 -6.08
CA LYS A 370 22.92 15.75 -6.91
C LYS A 370 22.71 16.89 -7.92
N GLU A 371 21.63 16.85 -8.66
CA GLU A 371 21.24 17.85 -9.68
C GLU A 371 20.91 19.19 -9.03
N ARG A 372 20.24 19.16 -7.88
CA ARG A 372 19.99 20.33 -7.02
C ARG A 372 21.28 21.05 -6.66
N LEU A 373 22.28 20.32 -6.13
CA LEU A 373 23.57 20.91 -5.74
C LEU A 373 24.30 21.53 -6.93
N LEU A 374 24.31 20.85 -8.09
CA LEU A 374 24.91 21.38 -9.32
C LEU A 374 24.23 22.68 -9.78
N LEU A 375 22.90 22.75 -9.72
CA LEU A 375 22.16 23.95 -10.11
C LEU A 375 22.40 25.11 -9.13
N LEU A 376 22.45 24.83 -7.82
CA LEU A 376 22.79 25.83 -6.82
C LEU A 376 24.22 26.37 -6.98
N GLU A 377 25.20 25.51 -7.31
CA GLU A 377 26.56 25.95 -7.62
C GLU A 377 26.61 26.88 -8.84
N LYS A 378 25.79 26.64 -9.86
CA LYS A 378 25.68 27.52 -11.04
C LYS A 378 25.07 28.88 -10.70
N ILE A 379 24.09 28.95 -9.80
CA ILE A 379 23.42 30.20 -9.39
C ILE A 379 24.28 31.01 -8.42
N LYS A 380 25.10 30.34 -7.60
CA LYS A 380 25.90 30.97 -6.53
C LYS A 380 26.66 32.25 -6.94
N PRO A 381 27.28 32.38 -8.13
CA PRO A 381 27.98 33.61 -8.53
C PRO A 381 27.06 34.82 -8.70
N SER A 382 25.78 34.62 -9.03
CA SER A 382 24.84 35.71 -9.31
C SER A 382 24.04 36.17 -8.09
N ILE A 383 24.09 35.45 -6.96
CA ILE A 383 23.26 35.75 -5.77
C ILE A 383 23.53 37.14 -5.18
N HIS A 384 24.77 37.61 -5.24
CA HIS A 384 25.16 38.91 -4.68
C HIS A 384 24.70 40.11 -5.52
N THR A 385 24.03 39.88 -6.65
CA THR A 385 23.48 40.94 -7.50
C THR A 385 22.19 41.55 -6.94
N SER A 386 21.50 40.84 -6.03
CA SER A 386 20.24 41.27 -5.44
C SER A 386 20.09 40.74 -4.02
N SER A 387 19.68 41.59 -3.08
CA SER A 387 19.38 41.18 -1.71
C SER A 387 18.27 40.13 -1.65
N LEU A 388 17.29 40.21 -2.57
CA LEU A 388 16.23 39.24 -2.68
C LEU A 388 16.77 37.86 -3.09
N LEU A 389 17.68 37.82 -4.05
CA LEU A 389 18.22 36.56 -4.56
C LEU A 389 19.12 35.88 -3.51
N ASP A 390 19.91 36.67 -2.77
CA ASP A 390 20.73 36.20 -1.65
C ASP A 390 19.88 35.59 -0.52
N GLU A 391 18.78 36.25 -0.16
CA GLU A 391 17.81 35.75 0.81
C GLU A 391 17.22 34.40 0.34
N VAL A 392 16.65 34.38 -0.87
CA VAL A 392 15.98 33.19 -1.40
C VAL A 392 16.94 32.03 -1.59
N TYR A 393 18.15 32.28 -2.10
CA TYR A 393 19.19 31.25 -2.22
C TYR A 393 19.49 30.62 -0.87
N THR A 394 19.60 31.43 0.19
CA THR A 394 19.83 30.95 1.55
C THR A 394 18.68 30.07 2.05
N TYR A 395 17.43 30.44 1.76
CA TYR A 395 16.26 29.60 2.06
C TYR A 395 16.33 28.24 1.35
N VAL A 396 16.64 28.23 0.04
CA VAL A 396 16.74 26.99 -0.75
C VAL A 396 17.91 26.13 -0.29
N TRP A 397 19.06 26.72 0.03
CA TRP A 397 20.22 26.03 0.56
C TRP A 397 19.93 25.36 1.90
N GLN A 398 19.25 26.06 2.81
CA GLN A 398 18.82 25.52 4.11
C GLN A 398 17.60 24.60 4.03
N ASN A 399 17.09 24.33 2.83
CA ASN A 399 15.88 23.54 2.58
C ASN A 399 14.64 24.04 3.36
N LYS A 400 14.53 25.36 3.56
CA LYS A 400 13.39 26.00 4.22
C LYS A 400 12.28 26.30 3.22
N GLN A 401 11.05 26.42 3.72
CA GLN A 401 9.95 26.92 2.90
C GLN A 401 9.92 28.44 2.83
N HIS A 402 9.43 28.94 1.71
CA HIS A 402 9.23 30.37 1.46
C HIS A 402 7.87 30.55 0.79
N ILE A 403 7.09 31.54 1.22
CA ILE A 403 5.68 31.68 0.82
C ILE A 403 5.48 31.87 -0.69
N MET A 404 6.45 32.49 -1.38
CA MET A 404 6.41 32.58 -2.85
C MET A 404 6.49 31.21 -3.55
N PHE A 405 7.13 30.22 -2.92
CA PHE A 405 7.20 28.84 -3.43
C PHE A 405 5.92 28.08 -3.10
N GLU A 406 5.27 28.37 -1.98
CA GLU A 406 3.94 27.82 -1.66
C GLU A 406 2.90 28.26 -2.70
N ILE A 407 2.96 29.51 -3.16
CA ILE A 407 2.11 30.01 -4.25
C ILE A 407 2.41 29.29 -5.57
N ALA A 408 3.70 29.07 -5.89
CA ALA A 408 4.10 28.32 -7.08
C ALA A 408 3.67 26.84 -7.00
N ASP A 409 3.79 26.21 -5.84
CA ASP A 409 3.35 24.83 -5.59
C ASP A 409 1.83 24.68 -5.72
N LEU A 410 1.06 25.66 -5.24
CA LEU A 410 -0.39 25.69 -5.44
C LEU A 410 -0.76 25.84 -6.92
N ILE A 411 -0.07 26.69 -7.68
CA ILE A 411 -0.28 26.81 -9.13
C ILE A 411 0.02 25.47 -9.82
N GLN A 412 1.13 24.81 -9.45
CA GLN A 412 1.52 23.53 -10.01
C GLN A 412 0.51 22.42 -9.72
N ALA A 413 -0.11 22.44 -8.54
CA ALA A 413 -1.10 21.44 -8.13
C ALA A 413 -2.45 21.60 -8.86
N GLU A 414 -2.88 22.84 -9.11
CA GLU A 414 -4.21 23.13 -9.68
C GLU A 414 -4.25 23.12 -11.22
N ILE A 415 -3.10 23.27 -11.88
CA ILE A 415 -3.04 23.35 -13.35
C ILE A 415 -2.58 22.01 -13.93
N GLU A 416 -3.53 21.28 -14.55
CA GLU A 416 -3.28 19.97 -15.15
C GLU A 416 -2.22 20.00 -16.27
N ALA A 417 -2.21 21.06 -17.08
CA ALA A 417 -1.28 21.20 -18.20
C ALA A 417 0.09 21.72 -17.73
N GLU A 418 1.09 20.85 -17.68
CA GLU A 418 2.43 21.16 -17.13
C GLU A 418 3.12 22.37 -17.79
N VAL A 419 3.04 22.49 -19.12
CA VAL A 419 3.62 23.63 -19.86
C VAL A 419 2.93 24.95 -19.49
N GLU A 420 1.61 24.88 -19.26
CA GLU A 420 0.83 26.04 -18.84
C GLU A 420 1.16 26.42 -17.39
N ALA A 421 1.26 25.43 -16.49
CA ALA A 421 1.67 25.62 -15.10
C ALA A 421 3.04 26.30 -15.02
N ALA A 422 4.04 25.79 -15.75
CA ALA A 422 5.37 26.37 -15.80
C ALA A 422 5.35 27.82 -16.31
N GLY A 423 4.51 28.12 -17.31
CA GLY A 423 4.31 29.47 -17.82
C GLY A 423 3.73 30.43 -16.77
N ILE A 424 2.72 29.98 -16.01
CA ILE A 424 2.10 30.76 -14.94
C ILE A 424 3.08 30.97 -13.79
N ILE A 425 3.87 29.95 -13.41
CA ILE A 425 4.85 30.03 -12.33
C ILE A 425 5.97 31.03 -12.68
N GLN A 426 6.47 31.03 -13.93
CA GLN A 426 7.42 32.04 -14.39
C GLN A 426 6.84 33.45 -14.31
N PHE A 427 5.58 33.61 -14.72
CA PHE A 427 4.88 34.88 -14.63
C PHE A 427 4.67 35.32 -13.17
N TRP A 428 4.41 34.38 -12.26
CA TRP A 428 4.33 34.62 -10.82
C TRP A 428 5.63 35.17 -10.25
N PHE A 429 6.80 34.61 -10.59
CA PHE A 429 8.07 35.16 -10.12
C PHE A 429 8.33 36.58 -10.62
N ASN A 430 7.85 36.93 -11.81
CA ASN A 430 7.89 38.31 -12.29
C ASN A 430 7.04 39.25 -11.41
N ILE A 431 5.80 38.86 -11.09
CA ILE A 431 4.94 39.61 -10.16
C ILE A 431 5.62 39.78 -8.80
N TYR A 432 6.26 38.73 -8.30
CA TYR A 432 6.90 38.74 -7.00
C TYR A 432 8.09 39.69 -6.93
N VAL A 433 8.89 39.79 -8.00
CA VAL A 433 9.99 40.77 -8.09
C VAL A 433 9.45 42.20 -8.00
N GLU A 434 8.39 42.52 -8.74
CA GLU A 434 7.79 43.86 -8.68
C GLU A 434 7.18 44.17 -7.31
N LEU A 435 6.57 43.17 -6.68
CA LEU A 435 6.05 43.31 -5.33
C LEU A 435 7.14 43.63 -4.30
N ASN A 436 8.28 42.97 -4.41
CA ASN A 436 9.44 43.19 -3.55
C ASN A 436 10.06 44.58 -3.76
N ASN A 437 10.13 45.05 -5.00
CA ASN A 437 10.70 46.37 -5.34
C ASN A 437 9.94 47.54 -4.69
N ILE A 438 8.61 47.42 -4.56
CA ILE A 438 7.75 48.49 -4.06
C ILE A 438 7.56 48.39 -2.53
N GLN A 439 8.13 47.34 -1.87
CA GLN A 439 7.92 47.04 -0.45
C GLN A 439 6.44 47.16 -0.05
N ALA A 440 5.57 46.60 -0.90
CA ALA A 440 4.14 46.89 -0.83
C ALA A 440 3.55 46.43 0.53
N ALA A 441 2.82 47.34 1.18
CA ALA A 441 2.11 47.05 2.44
C ALA A 441 1.17 45.84 2.33
N GLU A 442 0.73 45.49 1.12
CA GLU A 442 -0.15 44.37 0.81
C GLU A 442 0.48 42.98 1.03
N TRP A 443 1.81 42.90 1.27
CA TRP A 443 2.53 41.65 1.57
C TRP A 443 2.49 41.24 3.07
N HIS A 444 1.91 42.05 3.96
CA HIS A 444 1.90 41.76 5.41
C HIS A 444 0.87 40.68 5.83
N HIS A 445 -0.10 40.37 4.97
CA HIS A 445 -1.09 39.30 5.14
C HIS A 445 -1.30 38.55 3.82
N VAL A 446 -0.37 37.66 3.51
CA VAL A 446 -0.32 36.95 2.23
C VAL A 446 -1.45 35.92 2.13
N ASN A 447 -2.33 36.10 1.14
CA ASN A 447 -3.32 35.09 0.77
C ASN A 447 -2.78 34.29 -0.42
N VAL A 448 -2.35 33.05 -0.15
CA VAL A 448 -1.70 32.16 -1.14
C VAL A 448 -2.63 31.92 -2.34
N ASN A 449 -3.87 31.50 -2.08
CA ASN A 449 -4.89 31.25 -3.11
C ASN A 449 -5.24 32.52 -3.89
N GLY A 450 -5.28 33.68 -3.22
CA GLY A 450 -5.51 34.98 -3.84
C GLY A 450 -4.44 35.33 -4.87
N TRP A 451 -3.16 35.18 -4.51
CA TRP A 451 -2.04 35.44 -5.43
C TRP A 451 -1.95 34.41 -6.56
N ALA A 452 -2.11 33.12 -6.26
CA ALA A 452 -2.14 32.07 -7.28
C ALA A 452 -3.27 32.32 -8.31
N SER A 453 -4.48 32.60 -7.83
CA SER A 453 -5.62 32.92 -8.70
C SER A 453 -5.38 34.13 -9.61
N ALA A 454 -4.75 35.18 -9.08
CA ALA A 454 -4.48 36.38 -9.85
C ALA A 454 -3.38 36.17 -10.89
N ALA A 455 -2.31 35.44 -10.54
CA ALA A 455 -1.26 35.05 -11.47
C ALA A 455 -1.83 34.23 -12.64
N THR A 456 -2.64 33.20 -12.34
CA THR A 456 -3.29 32.35 -13.33
C THR A 456 -4.20 33.14 -14.26
N TYR A 457 -5.12 33.94 -13.70
CA TYR A 457 -6.04 34.74 -14.52
C TYR A 457 -5.31 35.76 -15.42
N CYS A 458 -4.34 36.49 -14.87
CA CYS A 458 -3.61 37.50 -15.63
C CYS A 458 -2.74 36.89 -16.74
N TYR A 459 -2.09 35.75 -16.47
CA TYR A 459 -1.30 35.02 -17.46
C TYR A 459 -2.17 34.53 -18.64
N GLN A 460 -3.28 33.84 -18.34
CA GLN A 460 -4.18 33.30 -19.36
C GLN A 460 -4.82 34.40 -20.18
N LYS A 461 -5.16 35.55 -19.55
CA LYS A 461 -5.64 36.74 -20.25
C LYS A 461 -4.59 37.33 -21.19
N GLN A 462 -3.32 37.38 -20.78
CA GLN A 462 -2.21 37.82 -21.65
C GLN A 462 -2.01 36.91 -22.86
N LYS A 463 -2.29 35.60 -22.71
CA LYS A 463 -2.28 34.60 -23.79
C LYS A 463 -3.55 34.61 -24.65
N GLN A 464 -4.47 35.56 -24.46
CA GLN A 464 -5.75 35.67 -25.18
C GLN A 464 -6.66 34.44 -25.02
N GLN A 465 -6.51 33.67 -23.94
CA GLN A 465 -7.39 32.54 -23.67
C GLN A 465 -8.72 33.03 -23.06
N ALA A 466 -9.80 32.32 -23.39
CA ALA A 466 -11.12 32.60 -22.83
C ALA A 466 -11.22 32.05 -21.40
N VAL A 467 -10.88 32.87 -20.40
CA VAL A 467 -11.02 32.53 -18.97
C VAL A 467 -11.87 33.58 -18.25
N SER A 468 -12.82 33.11 -17.42
CA SER A 468 -13.58 33.97 -16.52
C SER A 468 -12.97 33.97 -15.11
N GLN A 469 -13.09 35.09 -14.40
CA GLN A 469 -12.65 35.17 -12.99
C GLN A 469 -13.44 34.21 -12.08
N GLU A 470 -14.68 33.87 -12.45
CA GLU A 470 -15.52 32.90 -11.74
C GLU A 470 -14.94 31.48 -11.83
N LYS A 471 -14.45 31.10 -13.02
CA LYS A 471 -13.79 29.80 -13.21
C LYS A 471 -12.52 29.69 -12.37
N VAL A 472 -11.71 30.76 -12.33
CA VAL A 472 -10.48 30.80 -11.52
C VAL A 472 -10.79 30.84 -10.02
N ALA A 473 -11.88 31.50 -9.61
CA ALA A 473 -12.33 31.50 -8.23
C ALA A 473 -12.70 30.08 -7.74
N GLN A 474 -13.39 29.31 -8.59
CA GLN A 474 -13.71 27.91 -8.32
C GLN A 474 -12.44 27.05 -8.26
N LEU A 475 -11.52 27.23 -9.22
CA LEU A 475 -10.26 26.48 -9.29
C LEU A 475 -9.47 26.59 -7.98
N TYR A 476 -9.30 27.79 -7.44
CA TYR A 476 -8.53 28.01 -6.21
C TYR A 476 -9.38 28.02 -4.93
N SER A 477 -10.65 27.59 -4.98
CA SER A 477 -11.57 27.53 -3.84
C SER A 477 -11.69 28.86 -3.06
N ILE A 478 -11.82 29.98 -3.77
CA ILE A 478 -11.96 31.33 -3.18
C ILE A 478 -13.13 32.10 -3.78
N SER A 479 -13.51 33.20 -3.14
CA SER A 479 -14.60 34.06 -3.63
C SER A 479 -14.19 34.89 -4.86
N LEU A 480 -15.16 35.22 -5.71
CA LEU A 480 -14.97 36.10 -6.87
C LEU A 480 -14.46 37.50 -6.46
N SER A 481 -14.86 38.02 -5.31
CA SER A 481 -14.37 39.30 -4.79
C SER A 481 -12.90 39.23 -4.41
N THR A 482 -12.43 38.08 -3.88
CA THR A 482 -11.01 37.82 -3.62
C THR A 482 -10.20 37.85 -4.92
N VAL A 483 -10.63 37.10 -5.95
CA VAL A 483 -9.95 37.11 -7.27
C VAL A 483 -9.87 38.53 -7.83
N ARG A 484 -10.99 39.29 -7.83
CA ARG A 484 -11.02 40.68 -8.31
C ARG A 484 -10.03 41.59 -7.58
N LYS A 485 -9.92 41.44 -6.25
CA LYS A 485 -8.97 42.21 -5.43
C LYS A 485 -7.54 41.95 -5.88
N TYR A 486 -7.10 40.69 -5.92
CA TYR A 486 -5.71 40.34 -6.25
C TYR A 486 -5.38 40.58 -7.73
N VAL A 487 -6.32 40.36 -8.65
CA VAL A 487 -6.15 40.72 -10.07
C VAL A 487 -5.94 42.24 -10.22
N LYS A 488 -6.64 43.08 -9.45
CA LYS A 488 -6.44 44.53 -9.48
C LYS A 488 -5.03 44.91 -8.98
N ILE A 489 -4.55 44.24 -7.93
CA ILE A 489 -3.20 44.44 -7.39
C ILE A 489 -2.16 44.06 -8.46
N VAL A 490 -2.23 42.86 -9.03
CA VAL A 490 -1.31 42.39 -10.07
C VAL A 490 -1.30 43.34 -11.28
N ASN A 491 -2.47 43.78 -11.76
CA ASN A 491 -2.54 44.74 -12.86
C ASN A 491 -1.98 46.13 -12.52
N ASN A 492 -1.87 46.49 -11.25
CA ASN A 492 -1.22 47.74 -10.85
C ASN A 492 0.30 47.58 -10.72
N LEU A 493 0.78 46.41 -10.32
CA LEU A 493 2.21 46.09 -10.26
C LEU A 493 2.84 45.97 -11.65
N LEU A 494 2.08 45.49 -12.65
CA LEU A 494 2.58 45.26 -14.01
C LEU A 494 2.29 46.40 -14.99
N LYS A 495 1.89 47.57 -14.50
CA LYS A 495 1.75 48.81 -15.28
C LYS A 495 3.08 49.56 -15.33
#